data_AF-A0A7C1F6W9-F1
#
_entry.id   AF-A0A7C1F6W9-F1
#
_cell.length_a   1.000
_cell.length_b   1.000
_cell.length_c   1.000
_cell.angle_alpha   90.00
_cell.angle_beta   90.00
_cell.angle_gamma   90.00
#
_symmetry.space_group_name_H-M   'P 1'
#
loop_
_entity.id
_entity.type
_entity.pdbx_description
1 polymer ?
#
loop_
_entity_poly.entity_id
_entity_poly.type
_entity_poly.pdbx_seq_one_letter_code
_entity_poly.pdbx_strand_id
1 'polypeptide(L)'
;MIVVLRAGAPEADVERVKQVIEGQGLRTRVVAGDVKTIVCVLGVSDRDSLARLIEPLPGVEQILTVLHPFKLASRELHPEDTVVTVGGQRIGAGELAVIAGP
;
A
#
# COMPACT_ATOMS: atom_id res chain seq x y z
N MET A 1 1.77 -2.75 -3.23
CA MET A 1 1.40 -1.82 -4.31
C MET A 1 1.36 -2.60 -5.60
N ILE A 2 0.50 -2.24 -6.54
CA ILE A 2 0.40 -2.88 -7.86
C ILE A 2 0.66 -1.79 -8.91
N VAL A 3 1.57 -2.06 -9.83
CA VAL A 3 1.83 -1.22 -10.99
C VAL A 3 1.26 -1.93 -12.20
N VAL A 4 0.32 -1.27 -12.89
CA VAL A 4 -0.30 -1.80 -14.10
C VAL A 4 0.40 -1.17 -15.30
N LEU A 5 0.94 -2.00 -16.18
CA LEU A 5 1.49 -1.54 -17.45
C LEU A 5 0.41 -1.50 -18.53
N ARG A 6 0.63 -0.65 -19.54
CA ARG A 6 -0.19 -0.55 -20.74
C ARG A 6 -0.22 -1.89 -21.48
N ALA A 7 -1.31 -2.16 -22.18
CA ALA A 7 -1.42 -3.34 -23.03
C ALA A 7 -0.30 -3.34 -24.09
N GLY A 8 0.39 -4.47 -24.24
CA GLY A 8 1.52 -4.60 -25.17
C GLY A 8 2.77 -3.80 -24.79
N ALA A 9 2.91 -3.37 -23.53
CA ALA A 9 4.14 -2.74 -23.06
C ALA A 9 5.35 -3.68 -23.34
N PRO A 10 6.43 -3.15 -23.94
CA PRO A 10 7.59 -3.96 -24.27
C PRO A 10 8.26 -4.48 -23.01
N GLU A 11 8.93 -5.63 -23.12
CA GLU A 11 9.65 -6.26 -22.00
C GLU A 11 10.68 -5.30 -21.36
N ALA A 12 11.28 -4.42 -22.16
CA ALA A 12 12.18 -3.37 -21.69
C ALA A 12 11.53 -2.39 -20.69
N ASP A 13 10.24 -2.10 -20.83
CA ASP A 13 9.52 -1.23 -19.90
C ASP A 13 9.22 -1.96 -18.58
N VAL A 14 8.84 -3.24 -18.66
CA VAL A 14 8.66 -4.11 -17.48
C VAL A 14 9.96 -4.20 -16.68
N GLU A 15 11.08 -4.44 -17.36
CA GLU A 15 12.39 -4.57 -16.72
C GLU A 15 12.86 -3.24 -16.13
N ARG A 16 12.59 -2.10 -16.80
CA ARG A 16 12.89 -0.77 -16.25
C ARG A 16 12.13 -0.50 -14.95
N VAL A 17 10.82 -0.78 -14.94
CA VAL A 17 9.98 -0.64 -13.74
C VAL A 17 10.54 -1.51 -12.62
N LYS A 18 10.88 -2.77 -12.93
CA LYS A 18 11.48 -3.71 -11.98
C LYS A 18 12.78 -3.20 -11.39
N GLN A 19 13.70 -2.72 -12.21
CA GLN A 19 14.99 -2.17 -11.78
C GLN A 19 14.83 -0.97 -10.85
N VAL A 20 13.93 -0.04 -11.17
CA VAL A 20 13.66 1.12 -10.31
C VAL A 20 13.16 0.69 -8.94
N ILE A 21 12.24 -0.28 -8.89
CA ILE A 21 11.69 -0.80 -7.63
C ILE A 21 12.75 -1.55 -6.82
N GLU A 22 13.50 -2.45 -7.46
CA GLU A 22 14.53 -3.25 -6.80
C GLU A 22 15.72 -2.39 -6.34
N GLY A 23 16.01 -1.29 -7.05
CA GLY A 23 16.97 -0.27 -6.64
C GLY A 23 16.60 0.44 -5.32
N GLN A 24 15.33 0.39 -4.91
CA GLN A 24 14.86 0.86 -3.60
C GLN A 24 14.93 -0.23 -2.50
N GLY A 25 15.55 -1.38 -2.79
CA GLY A 25 15.63 -2.53 -1.86
C GLY A 25 14.31 -3.29 -1.69
N LEU A 26 13.36 -3.08 -2.60
CA LEU A 26 12.05 -3.72 -2.57
C LEU A 26 12.04 -4.97 -3.46
N ARG A 27 11.07 -5.86 -3.23
CA ARG A 27 10.88 -7.05 -4.06
C ARG A 27 9.74 -6.87 -5.03
N THR A 28 9.93 -7.36 -6.25
CA THR A 28 8.91 -7.35 -7.29
C THR A 28 8.42 -8.76 -7.60
N ARG A 29 7.18 -8.86 -8.09
CA ARG A 29 6.66 -10.06 -8.74
C ARG A 29 5.90 -9.64 -9.98
N VAL A 30 6.33 -10.12 -11.13
CA VAL A 30 5.67 -9.86 -12.41
C VAL A 30 4.59 -10.91 -12.65
N VAL A 31 3.42 -10.47 -13.10
CA VAL A 31 2.33 -11.29 -13.59
C VAL A 31 2.03 -10.84 -15.01
N ALA A 32 2.45 -11.65 -15.97
CA ALA A 32 2.12 -11.44 -17.38
C ALA A 32 0.72 -12.03 -17.63
N GLY A 33 -0.27 -11.17 -17.81
CA GLY A 33 -1.60 -11.57 -18.27
C GLY A 33 -1.70 -11.48 -19.79
N ASP A 34 -2.74 -12.10 -20.35
CA ASP A 34 -2.97 -12.13 -21.80
C ASP A 34 -3.17 -10.73 -22.42
N VAL A 35 -3.64 -9.77 -21.61
CA VAL A 35 -3.95 -8.40 -22.06
C VAL A 35 -3.01 -7.36 -21.47
N LYS A 36 -2.67 -7.49 -20.17
CA LYS A 36 -1.83 -6.53 -19.45
C LYS A 36 -0.82 -7.24 -18.57
N THR A 37 0.35 -6.61 -18.44
CA THR A 37 1.38 -7.01 -17.50
C THR A 37 1.25 -6.21 -16.22
N ILE A 38 1.33 -6.91 -15.09
CA ILE A 38 1.20 -6.33 -13.75
C ILE A 38 2.48 -6.58 -12.98
N VAL A 39 3.02 -5.54 -12.36
CA VAL A 39 4.17 -5.64 -11.45
C VAL A 39 3.69 -5.40 -10.01
N CYS A 40 3.68 -6.47 -9.24
CA CYS A 40 3.37 -6.44 -7.81
C CYS A 40 4.61 -6.02 -7.03
N VAL A 41 4.47 -5.00 -6.19
CA VAL A 41 5.54 -4.54 -5.30
C VAL A 41 5.26 -4.94 -3.86
N LEU A 42 6.24 -5.61 -3.26
CA LEU A 42 6.19 -6.17 -1.92
C LEU A 42 7.09 -5.37 -0.97
N GLY A 43 6.60 -5.16 0.26
CA GLY A 43 7.37 -4.51 1.31
C GLY A 43 7.43 -2.98 1.25
N VAL A 44 6.59 -2.34 0.42
CA VAL A 44 6.54 -0.87 0.33
C VAL A 44 6.08 -0.25 1.65
N SER A 45 6.98 0.49 2.29
CA SER A 45 6.71 1.34 3.44
C SER A 45 6.28 2.75 3.01
N ASP A 46 7.08 3.41 2.18
CA ASP A 46 6.77 4.72 1.60
C ASP A 46 6.21 4.57 0.18
N ARG A 47 4.88 4.69 0.08
CA ARG A 47 4.16 4.49 -1.18
C ARG A 47 4.20 5.73 -2.06
N ASP A 48 4.13 6.92 -1.48
CA ASP A 48 4.01 8.14 -2.26
C ASP A 48 5.34 8.47 -2.93
N SER A 49 6.47 8.27 -2.25
CA SER A 49 7.79 8.44 -2.86
C SER A 49 8.02 7.44 -3.98
N LEU A 50 7.66 6.18 -3.77
CA LEU A 50 7.81 5.14 -4.80
C LEU A 50 6.88 5.39 -6.01
N ALA A 51 5.64 5.82 -5.77
CA ALA A 51 4.70 6.12 -6.85
C ALA A 51 5.24 7.25 -7.76
N ARG A 52 5.78 8.32 -7.19
CA ARG A 52 6.38 9.43 -7.96
C ARG A 52 7.56 9.00 -8.83
N LEU A 53 8.30 7.96 -8.43
CA LEU A 53 9.41 7.42 -9.23
C LEU A 53 8.92 6.55 -10.40
N ILE A 54 7.81 5.83 -10.21
CA ILE A 54 7.32 4.83 -11.18
C ILE A 54 6.31 5.43 -12.15
N GLU A 55 5.42 6.29 -11.69
CA GLU A 55 4.36 6.90 -12.48
C GLU A 55 4.83 7.59 -13.79
N PRO A 56 5.99 8.29 -13.83
CA PRO A 56 6.47 8.87 -15.08
C PRO A 56 7.17 7.87 -16.02
N LEU A 57 7.37 6.61 -15.62
CA LEU A 57 8.07 5.65 -16.46
C LEU A 57 7.23 5.26 -17.69
N PRO A 58 7.88 5.09 -18.86
CA PRO A 58 7.19 4.62 -20.05
C PRO A 58 6.59 3.23 -19.83
N GLY A 59 5.43 2.99 -20.43
CA GLY A 59 4.70 1.74 -20.28
C GLY A 59 3.85 1.64 -19.03
N VAL A 60 3.99 2.54 -18.03
CA VAL A 60 3.09 2.58 -16.88
C VAL A 60 1.75 3.20 -17.27
N GLU A 61 0.66 2.53 -16.87
CA GLU A 61 -0.70 3.00 -17.09
C GLU A 61 -1.28 3.60 -15.80
N GLN A 62 -1.14 2.89 -14.68
CA GLN A 62 -1.67 3.32 -13.40
C GLN A 62 -1.01 2.56 -12.24
N ILE A 63 -1.03 3.17 -11.05
CA ILE A 63 -0.55 2.57 -9.80
C ILE A 63 -1.73 2.39 -8.87
N LEU A 64 -1.94 1.16 -8.41
CA LEU A 64 -3.00 0.78 -7.49
C LEU A 64 -2.43 0.41 -6.13
N THR A 65 -3.07 0.92 -5.08
CA THR A 65 -2.70 0.60 -3.71
C THR A 65 -3.63 -0.46 -3.15
N VAL A 66 -3.08 -1.62 -2.82
CA VAL A 66 -3.86 -2.80 -2.35
C VAL A 66 -4.33 -2.67 -0.92
N LEU A 67 -3.54 -2.02 -0.06
CA LEU A 67 -3.83 -1.91 1.37
C LEU A 67 -4.18 -0.47 1.71
N HIS A 68 -5.15 -0.25 2.58
CA HIS A 68 -5.42 1.09 3.09
C HIS A 68 -4.18 1.68 3.82
N PRO A 69 -3.99 3.01 3.82
CA PRO A 69 -2.86 3.66 4.49
C PRO A 69 -2.91 3.48 6.02
N PHE A 70 -4.09 3.22 6.58
CA PHE A 70 -4.35 2.99 8.01
C PHE A 70 -4.28 1.51 8.42
N LYS A 71 -3.38 0.72 7.80
CA LYS A 71 -3.32 -0.75 7.98
C LYS A 71 -3.33 -1.20 9.46
N LEU A 72 -2.54 -0.55 10.32
CA LEU A 72 -2.43 -0.92 11.75
C LEU A 72 -3.66 -0.57 12.58
N ALA A 73 -4.40 0.46 12.17
CA ALA A 73 -5.64 0.88 12.83
C ALA A 73 -6.90 0.26 12.19
N SER A 74 -6.74 -0.54 11.13
CA SER A 74 -7.86 -1.15 10.41
C SER A 74 -8.42 -2.34 11.18
N ARG A 75 -9.75 -2.46 11.20
CA ARG A 75 -10.45 -3.66 11.71
C ARG A 75 -10.12 -4.92 10.92
N GLU A 76 -9.68 -4.78 9.67
CA GLU A 76 -9.21 -5.93 8.88
C GLU A 76 -7.97 -6.59 9.48
N LEU A 77 -7.09 -5.81 10.13
CA LEU A 77 -5.86 -6.32 10.76
C LEU A 77 -5.98 -6.44 12.28
N HIS A 78 -6.80 -5.59 12.91
CA HIS A 78 -7.08 -5.60 14.34
C HIS A 78 -8.61 -5.70 14.55
N PRO A 79 -9.19 -6.90 14.43
CA PRO A 79 -10.64 -7.10 14.54
C PRO A 79 -11.17 -6.69 15.90
N GLU A 80 -10.37 -6.91 16.94
CA GLU A 80 -10.71 -6.67 18.33
C GLU A 80 -10.89 -5.17 18.63
N ASP A 81 -11.73 -4.85 19.60
CA ASP A 81 -11.82 -3.49 20.12
C ASP A 81 -10.54 -3.10 20.87
N THR A 82 -9.93 -1.97 20.48
CA THR A 82 -8.91 -1.34 21.30
C THR A 82 -9.57 -0.63 22.47
N VAL A 83 -9.25 -1.08 23.69
CA VAL A 83 -9.69 -0.43 24.94
C VAL A 83 -8.50 0.23 25.60
N VAL A 84 -8.57 1.55 25.76
CA VAL A 84 -7.52 2.33 26.43
C VAL A 84 -7.92 2.55 27.89
N THR A 85 -7.02 2.23 28.82
CA THR A 85 -7.26 2.45 30.26
C THR A 85 -6.44 3.64 30.76
N VAL A 86 -7.11 4.63 31.35
CA VAL A 86 -6.50 5.85 31.90
C VAL A 86 -7.02 6.06 33.30
N GLY A 87 -6.13 6.04 34.30
CA GLY A 87 -6.51 6.28 35.70
C GLY A 87 -7.59 5.33 36.23
N GLY A 88 -7.65 4.09 35.72
CA GLY A 88 -8.67 3.09 36.07
C GLY A 88 -9.95 3.15 35.24
N GLN A 89 -10.16 4.22 34.46
CA GLN A 89 -11.28 4.35 33.53
C GLN A 89 -10.93 3.73 32.18
N ARG A 90 -11.90 3.06 31.54
CA ARG A 90 -11.74 2.44 30.22
C ARG A 90 -12.44 3.29 29.15
N ILE A 91 -11.88 3.31 27.94
CA ILE A 91 -12.40 4.03 26.77
C ILE A 91 -12.34 3.08 25.57
N GLY A 92 -13.49 2.82 24.94
CA GLY A 92 -13.63 1.87 23.82
C GLY A 92 -14.60 0.74 24.14
N ALA A 93 -14.74 -0.23 23.22
CA ALA A 93 -15.57 -1.42 23.37
C ALA A 93 -17.01 -1.19 23.89
N GLY A 94 -17.69 -0.17 23.36
CA GLY A 94 -19.07 0.17 23.73
C GLY A 94 -19.23 0.92 25.05
N GLU A 95 -18.13 1.28 25.72
CA GLU A 95 -18.19 2.13 26.91
C GLU A 95 -18.37 3.61 26.56
N LEU A 96 -19.25 4.29 27.29
CA LEU A 96 -19.46 5.73 27.18
C LEU A 96 -18.44 6.47 28.07
N ALA A 97 -17.48 7.14 27.44
CA ALA A 97 -16.54 8.04 28.11
C ALA A 97 -16.95 9.50 27.87
N VAL A 98 -17.01 10.31 28.93
CA VAL A 98 -17.25 11.75 28.86
C VAL A 98 -15.99 12.47 29.34
N ILE A 99 -15.42 13.30 28.46
CA ILE A 99 -14.25 14.12 28.76
C ILE A 99 -14.72 15.57 28.88
N ALA A 100 -14.47 16.21 30.01
CA ALA A 100 -14.84 17.59 30.26
C ALA A 100 -13.66 18.34 30.91
N GLY A 101 -13.55 19.62 30.61
CA GLY A 101 -12.56 20.55 31.16
C GLY A 101 -13.01 21.99 30.96
N PRO A 102 -12.46 22.95 31.73
CA PRO A 102 -12.72 24.38 31.54
C PRO A 102 -12.16 24.91 30.21
#